data_AF-A0AAV5W7L0-F1
#
_entry.id   AF-A0AAV5W7L0-F1
#
_cell.length_a   1.000
_cell.length_b   1.000
_cell.length_c   1.000
_cell.angle_alpha   90.00
_cell.angle_beta   90.00
_cell.angle_gamma   90.00
#
_symmetry.space_group_name_H-M   'P 1'
#
loop_
_entity.id
_entity.type
_entity.pdbx_description
1 polymer ?
#
loop_
_entity_poly.entity_id
_entity_poly.type
_entity_poly.pdbx_seq_one_letter_code
_entity_poly.pdbx_strand_id
1 'polypeptide(L)' 'PTPNVPCEFMMIVDVNSLVQLEIITLEAYPNIDFLEIYEGAIGKNLIANLSGTNPNPSTYITKSANVMRANWKPNVD' A
#
# COMPACT_ATOMS: atom_id res chain seq x y z
N PRO A 1 10.59 -5.23 -8.11
CA PRO A 1 9.50 -4.54 -8.84
C PRO A 1 10.09 -3.50 -9.79
N THR A 2 9.72 -3.54 -11.06
CA THR A 2 10.03 -2.45 -11.99
C THR A 2 9.07 -1.28 -11.71
N PRO A 3 9.57 -0.04 -11.54
CA PRO A 3 8.73 1.07 -11.07
C PRO A 3 7.56 1.39 -12.01
N ASN A 4 7.68 1.11 -13.31
CA ASN A 4 6.62 1.42 -14.29
C ASN A 4 5.61 0.27 -14.50
N VAL A 5 5.61 -0.74 -13.65
CA VAL A 5 4.68 -1.89 -13.77
C VAL A 5 3.71 -1.88 -12.59
N PRO A 6 2.39 -1.81 -12.82
CA PRO A 6 1.41 -1.90 -11.75
C PRO A 6 1.51 -3.25 -11.04
N CYS A 7 1.44 -3.23 -9.71
CA CYS A 7 1.54 -4.42 -8.88
C CYS A 7 0.50 -4.38 -7.75
N GLU A 8 -0.06 -5.54 -7.40
CA GLU A 8 -0.85 -5.71 -6.19
C GLU A 8 -0.14 -6.70 -5.26
N PHE A 9 0.00 -6.32 -4.00
CA PHE A 9 0.53 -7.15 -2.93
C PHE A 9 -0.59 -7.42 -1.94
N MET A 10 -0.80 -8.69 -1.60
CA MET A 10 -1.77 -9.10 -0.59
C MET A 10 -1.04 -9.71 0.59
N MET A 11 -1.26 -9.14 1.77
CA MET A 11 -0.71 -9.62 3.03
C MET A 11 -1.84 -10.19 3.86
N ILE A 12 -1.72 -11.45 4.23
CA ILE A 12 -2.72 -12.21 4.98
C ILE A 12 -2.03 -12.78 6.21
N VAL A 13 -2.64 -12.57 7.38
CA VAL A 13 -2.22 -13.15 8.65
C VAL A 13 -3.34 -14.01 9.23
N ASP A 14 -3.06 -14.72 10.30
CA ASP A 14 -4.05 -15.56 10.99
C ASP A 14 -5.30 -14.77 11.40
N VAL A 15 -6.43 -15.47 11.44
CA VAL A 15 -7.72 -14.89 11.87
C VAL A 15 -7.58 -14.32 13.28
N ASN A 16 -8.23 -13.17 13.52
CA ASN A 16 -8.14 -12.37 14.74
C ASN A 16 -6.80 -11.63 14.96
N SER A 17 -5.88 -11.65 13.99
CA SER A 17 -4.71 -10.78 13.97
C SER A 17 -4.91 -9.58 13.05
N LEU A 18 -4.15 -8.51 13.28
CA LEU A 18 -4.11 -7.32 12.42
C LEU A 18 -2.82 -7.32 11.58
N VAL A 19 -2.88 -6.71 10.40
CA VAL A 19 -1.72 -6.56 9.52
C VAL A 19 -1.12 -5.18 9.73
N GLN A 20 0.17 -5.12 10.05
CA GLN A 20 0.95 -3.89 10.07
C GLN A 20 1.95 -3.89 8.91
N LEU A 21 1.91 -2.84 8.09
CA LEU A 21 2.85 -2.57 7.00
C LEU A 21 3.72 -1.39 7.39
N GLU A 22 5.04 -1.58 7.36
CA GLU A 22 6.02 -0.49 7.41
C GLU A 22 6.58 -0.27 5.99
N ILE A 23 6.43 0.95 5.50
CA ILE A 23 7.08 1.41 4.28
C ILE A 23 8.36 2.13 4.71
N ILE A 24 9.51 1.50 4.46
CA ILE A 24 10.84 2.04 4.84
C ILE A 24 11.13 3.31 4.03
N THR A 25 10.94 3.24 2.72
CA THR A 25 11.06 4.38 1.77
C THR A 25 10.03 4.23 0.66
N LEU A 26 9.59 5.35 0.10
CA LEU A 26 8.79 5.43 -1.12
C LEU A 26 9.49 6.36 -2.10
N GLU A 27 9.71 5.90 -3.33
CA GLU A 27 10.19 6.72 -4.45
C GLU A 27 9.12 6.68 -5.54
N ALA A 28 8.45 7.81 -5.75
CA ALA A 28 7.29 7.91 -6.63
C ALA A 28 7.23 9.31 -7.23
N TYR A 29 6.76 9.45 -8.46
CA TYR A 29 6.55 10.77 -9.03
C TYR A 29 5.33 11.46 -8.38
N PRO A 30 5.48 12.68 -7.83
CA PRO A 30 4.41 13.36 -7.12
C PRO A 30 3.15 13.57 -7.99
N ASN A 31 2.00 13.15 -7.46
CA ASN A 31 0.67 13.24 -8.09
C ASN A 31 0.49 12.45 -9.39
N ILE A 32 1.42 11.56 -9.75
CA ILE A 32 1.34 10.70 -10.94
C ILE A 32 1.34 9.23 -10.51
N ASP A 33 2.37 8.83 -9.75
CA ASP A 33 2.45 7.48 -9.22
C ASP A 33 1.80 7.40 -7.84
N PHE A 34 1.08 6.32 -7.59
CA PHE A 34 0.39 6.11 -6.33
C PHE A 34 0.67 4.73 -5.73
N LEU A 35 0.87 4.71 -4.42
CA LEU A 35 0.79 3.50 -3.60
C LEU A 35 -0.48 3.59 -2.76
N GLU A 36 -1.49 2.81 -3.13
CA GLU A 36 -2.77 2.73 -2.41
C GLU A 36 -2.74 1.54 -1.44
N ILE A 37 -3.04 1.79 -0.17
CA ILE A 37 -3.09 0.77 0.88
C ILE A 37 -4.55 0.59 1.29
N TYR A 38 -5.06 -0.64 1.24
CA TYR A 38 -6.44 -0.98 1.55
C TYR A 38 -6.54 -2.01 2.67
N GLU A 39 -7.59 -1.88 3.47
CA GLU A 39 -8.02 -2.91 4.43
C GLU A 39 -8.91 -3.94 3.74
N GLY A 40 -8.60 -5.22 3.94
CA GLY A 40 -9.37 -6.36 3.43
C GLY A 40 -8.98 -6.82 2.02
N ALA A 41 -9.42 -8.03 1.68
CA ALA A 41 -9.13 -8.68 0.40
C ALA A 41 -9.89 -8.04 -0.78
N ILE A 42 -11.03 -7.40 -0.53
CA ILE A 42 -11.92 -6.81 -1.55
C ILE A 42 -12.47 -5.48 -1.01
N GLY A 43 -12.82 -4.56 -1.90
CA GLY A 43 -13.51 -3.32 -1.56
C GLY A 43 -12.64 -2.08 -1.62
N LYS A 44 -13.16 -0.97 -1.08
CA LYS A 44 -12.58 0.39 -1.19
C LYS A 44 -12.19 0.99 0.16
N ASN A 45 -11.90 0.16 1.17
CA ASN A 45 -11.52 0.61 2.51
C ASN A 45 -10.06 1.12 2.49
N LEU A 46 -9.86 2.33 1.98
CA LEU A 46 -8.54 2.94 1.84
C LEU A 46 -7.99 3.32 3.22
N ILE A 47 -6.79 2.83 3.53
CA ILE A 47 -5.99 3.21 4.70
C ILE A 47 -5.12 4.41 4.36
N ALA A 48 -4.44 4.39 3.21
CA ALA A 48 -3.59 5.47 2.75
C ALA A 48 -3.49 5.51 1.22
N ASN A 49 -3.30 6.71 0.67
CA ASN A 49 -2.98 6.94 -0.73
C ASN A 49 -1.72 7.80 -0.79
N LEU A 50 -0.58 7.19 -1.11
CA LEU A 50 0.72 7.81 -1.03
C LEU A 50 1.24 8.14 -2.42
N SER A 51 1.88 9.29 -2.56
CA SER A 51 2.52 9.75 -3.79
C SER A 51 3.72 10.62 -3.44
N GLY A 52 4.62 10.82 -4.41
CA GLY A 52 5.87 11.52 -4.19
C GLY A 52 6.90 10.71 -3.40
N THR A 53 8.13 11.20 -3.38
CA THR A 53 9.21 10.56 -2.61
C THR A 53 9.05 10.83 -1.11
N ASN A 54 9.01 9.77 -0.31
CA ASN A 54 9.12 9.82 1.14
C ASN A 54 10.32 8.98 1.60
N PRO A 55 11.43 9.59 2.06
CA PRO A 55 12.60 8.86 2.50
C PRO A 55 12.49 8.34 3.94
N ASN A 56 11.42 8.68 4.67
CA ASN A 56 11.25 8.31 6.07
C ASN A 56 10.25 7.15 6.23
N PRO A 57 10.50 6.24 7.19
CA PRO A 57 9.57 5.16 7.49
C PRO A 57 8.17 5.65 7.84
N SER A 58 7.16 4.92 7.38
CA SER A 58 5.75 5.16 7.71
C SER A 58 5.01 3.85 7.93
N THR A 59 4.12 3.83 8.92
CA THR A 59 3.45 2.61 9.38
C THR A 59 1.94 2.71 9.21
N TYR A 60 1.35 1.65 8.67
CA TYR A 60 -0.07 1.50 8.42
C TYR A 60 -0.56 0.19 9.02
N ILE A 61 -1.73 0.19 9.65
CA ILE A 61 -2.28 -1.00 10.29
C ILE A 61 -3.77 -1.14 9.95
N THR A 62 -4.24 -2.37 9.76
CA THR A 62 -5.68 -2.66 9.66
C THR A 62 -6.39 -2.44 10.99
N LYS A 63 -7.69 -2.16 10.96
CA LYS A 63 -8.49 -1.97 12.18
C LYS A 63 -9.27 -3.21 12.59
N SER A 64 -9.65 -4.04 11.61
CA SER A 64 -10.60 -5.13 11.80
C SER A 64 -10.29 -6.35 10.93
N ALA A 65 -9.64 -6.18 9.78
CA ALA A 65 -9.30 -7.28 8.89
C ALA A 65 -7.91 -7.86 9.17
N ASN A 66 -7.78 -9.17 8.99
CA ASN A 66 -6.51 -9.90 8.96
C ASN A 66 -5.87 -9.89 7.55
N VAL A 67 -6.33 -9.00 6.67
CA VAL A 67 -5.84 -8.87 5.29
C VAL A 67 -5.61 -7.40 4.97
N MET A 68 -4.48 -7.09 4.34
CA MET A 68 -4.18 -5.78 3.78
C MET A 68 -3.74 -5.95 2.32
N ARG A 69 -4.13 -5.00 1.47
CA ARG A 69 -3.64 -4.90 0.09
C ARG A 69 -2.84 -3.63 -0.10
N ALA A 70 -1.74 -3.72 -0.83
CA ALA A 70 -0.95 -2.58 -1.27
C ALA A 70 -0.87 -2.61 -2.79
N ASN A 71 -1.34 -1.54 -3.43
CA ASN A 71 -1.52 -1.46 -4.87
C ASN A 71 -0.60 -0.36 -5.39
N TRP A 72 0.46 -0.75 -6.07
CA TRP A 72 1.33 0.16 -6.79
C TRP A 72 0.73 0.47 -8.16
N LYS A 73 0.45 1.74 -8.39
CA LYS A 73 -0.18 2.28 -9.59
C LYS A 73 0.72 3.36 -10.17
N PRO A 74 1.75 2.95 -10.91
CA PRO A 74 2.54 3.89 -11.66
C PRO A 74 1.73 4.40 -12.85
N ASN A 75 1.91 5.66 -13.22
CA ASN A 75 1.41 6.17 -14.48
C ASN A 75 2.60 6.50 -15.37
N VAL A 76 2.78 5.70 -16.40
CA VAL A 76 3.74 5.96 -17.46
C VAL A 76 3.12 6.97 -18.41
N ASP A 77 3.66 8.19 -18.44
CA ASP A 77 3.61 9.01 -19.65
C ASP A 77 4.42 8.32 -20.77
#